data_AF-J9UW20-F1
#
_entry.id   AF-J9UW20-F1
#
_cell.length_a   1.000
_cell.length_b   1.000
_cell.length_c   1.000
_cell.angle_alpha   90.00
_cell.angle_beta   90.00
_cell.angle_gamma   90.00
#
_symmetry.space_group_name_H-M   'P 1'
#
loop_
_entity.id
_entity.type
_entity.pdbx_description
1 polymer ?
#
loop_
_entity_poly.entity_id
_entity_poly.type
_entity_poly.pdbx_seq_one_letter_code
_entity_poly.pdbx_strand_id
1 'polypeptide(L)'
;MINEVVQHKHSEDFYGEHNSNYIKTVIDILQSVGAEVNSIDDILKIGIYITNAVKTPKKEYTIDKSSIKNSLPYLEEEISLLKNIKVIMLMGMLPKKHLI
;
A
#
# COMPACT_ATOMS: atom_id res chain seq x y z
N MET A 1 -3.03 5.25 2.11
CA MET A 1 -3.31 4.57 0.84
C MET A 1 -3.24 3.07 1.09
N ILE A 2 -4.23 2.31 0.63
CA ILE A 2 -4.25 0.84 0.72
C ILE A 2 -4.16 0.30 -0.69
N ASN A 3 -3.02 -0.28 -1.02
CA ASN A 3 -2.77 -1.00 -2.25
C ASN A 3 -3.22 -2.47 -2.13
N GLU A 4 -3.29 -3.18 -3.25
CA GLU A 4 -3.80 -4.53 -3.34
C GLU A 4 -2.97 -5.61 -2.61
N VAL A 5 -1.69 -5.77 -2.94
CA VAL A 5 -0.88 -6.89 -2.42
C VAL A 5 0.60 -6.53 -2.34
N VAL A 6 1.30 -7.11 -1.35
CA VAL A 6 2.76 -7.02 -1.21
C VAL A 6 3.49 -7.58 -2.44
N GLN A 7 4.70 -7.06 -2.67
CA GLN A 7 5.58 -7.60 -3.70
C GLN A 7 6.16 -8.97 -3.32
N HIS A 8 6.57 -9.76 -4.32
CA HIS A 8 7.16 -11.08 -4.06
C HIS A 8 8.50 -10.97 -3.32
N LYS A 9 9.30 -9.95 -3.64
CA LYS A 9 10.50 -9.59 -2.89
C LYS A 9 10.21 -8.40 -2.00
N HIS A 10 10.57 -8.50 -0.73
CA HIS A 10 10.41 -7.41 0.22
C HIS A 10 11.19 -6.15 -0.18
N SER A 11 12.37 -6.31 -0.78
CA SER A 11 13.18 -5.19 -1.30
C SER A 11 12.50 -4.43 -2.45
N GLU A 12 11.53 -5.02 -3.14
CA GLU A 12 10.82 -4.38 -4.24
C GLU A 12 9.52 -3.68 -3.78
N ASP A 13 9.09 -3.87 -2.53
CA ASP A 13 7.88 -3.25 -1.96
C ASP A 13 8.11 -1.77 -1.57
N PHE A 14 7.05 -1.07 -1.14
CA PHE A 14 7.08 0.39 -0.91
C PHE A 14 8.14 0.85 0.10
N TYR A 15 8.41 0.04 1.12
CA TYR A 15 9.38 0.31 2.19
C TYR A 15 10.67 -0.52 2.03
N GLY A 16 10.91 -1.05 0.84
CA GLY A 16 12.09 -1.84 0.50
C GLY A 16 13.29 -1.00 0.09
N GLU A 17 14.01 -1.44 -0.95
CA GLU A 17 15.16 -0.71 -1.49
C GLU A 17 14.73 0.62 -2.11
N HIS A 18 15.64 1.60 -2.00
CA HIS A 18 15.48 2.89 -2.65
C HIS A 18 15.33 2.69 -4.18
N ASN A 19 14.30 3.32 -4.76
CA ASN A 19 13.99 3.31 -6.20
C ASN A 19 13.44 2.01 -6.80
N SER A 20 12.73 1.18 -6.03
CA SER A 20 11.92 0.12 -6.65
C SER A 20 10.95 0.73 -7.69
N ASN A 21 10.73 0.05 -8.82
CA ASN A 21 9.76 0.51 -9.83
C ASN A 21 8.36 0.69 -9.23
N TYR A 22 8.10 -0.02 -8.13
CA TYR A 22 6.83 0.00 -7.45
C TYR A 22 6.56 1.32 -6.75
N ILE A 23 7.50 1.79 -5.90
CA ILE A 23 7.36 3.09 -5.26
C ILE A 23 7.47 4.24 -6.27
N LYS A 24 8.27 4.06 -7.34
CA LYS A 24 8.42 5.07 -8.40
C LYS A 24 7.09 5.46 -9.03
N THR A 25 6.20 4.49 -9.27
CA THR A 25 4.85 4.78 -9.82
C THR A 25 4.05 5.71 -8.90
N VAL A 26 4.15 5.53 -7.59
CA VAL A 26 3.45 6.40 -6.62
C VAL A 26 4.09 7.79 -6.57
N ILE A 27 5.43 7.86 -6.60
CA ILE A 27 6.17 9.12 -6.66
C ILE A 27 5.76 9.90 -7.91
N ASP A 28 5.76 9.27 -9.08
CA ASP A 28 5.40 9.89 -10.36
C ASP A 28 3.97 10.45 -10.32
N ILE A 29 3.01 9.71 -9.73
CA ILE A 29 1.62 10.17 -9.56
C ILE A 29 1.57 11.39 -8.64
N LEU A 30 2.24 11.35 -7.47
CA LEU A 30 2.23 12.45 -6.52
C LEU A 30 2.91 13.70 -7.10
N GLN A 31 4.01 13.53 -7.83
CA GLN A 31 4.68 14.62 -8.54
C GLN A 31 3.79 15.19 -9.66
N SER A 32 3.05 14.36 -10.39
CA SER A 32 2.13 14.81 -11.43
C SER A 32 1.01 15.74 -10.92
N VAL A 33 0.69 15.66 -9.62
CA VAL A 33 -0.28 16.54 -8.96
C VAL A 33 0.38 17.66 -8.13
N GLY A 34 1.70 17.87 -8.31
CA GLY A 34 2.45 18.97 -7.73
C GLY A 34 3.10 18.71 -6.38
N ALA A 35 3.16 17.46 -5.89
CA ALA A 35 3.86 17.15 -4.65
C ALA A 35 5.37 17.04 -4.86
N GLU A 36 6.15 17.71 -4.00
CA GLU A 36 7.62 17.64 -4.00
C GLU A 36 8.12 16.43 -3.20
N VAL A 37 7.96 15.22 -3.74
CA VAL A 37 8.39 13.96 -3.10
C VAL A 37 9.36 13.19 -3.98
N ASN A 38 10.43 12.63 -3.40
CA ASN A 38 11.42 11.82 -4.14
C ASN A 38 11.66 10.45 -3.52
N SER A 39 11.03 10.16 -2.38
CA SER A 39 11.24 8.96 -1.59
C SER A 39 10.01 8.59 -0.79
N ILE A 40 9.97 7.36 -0.27
CA ILE A 40 8.93 6.95 0.68
C ILE A 40 8.95 7.79 1.96
N ASP A 41 10.13 8.23 2.41
CA ASP A 41 10.26 9.11 3.57
C ASP A 41 9.62 10.47 3.34
N ASP A 42 9.75 11.03 2.13
CA ASP A 42 9.09 12.30 1.79
C ASP A 42 7.57 12.15 1.75
N ILE A 43 7.08 11.02 1.23
CA ILE A 43 5.65 10.68 1.23
C ILE A 43 5.12 10.57 2.67
N LEU A 44 5.88 9.94 3.58
CA LEU A 44 5.54 9.87 5.00
C LEU A 44 5.53 11.27 5.65
N LYS A 45 6.51 12.13 5.35
CA LYS A 45 6.60 13.50 5.90
C LYS A 45 5.39 14.36 5.53
N ILE A 46 4.81 14.16 4.35
CA ILE A 46 3.57 14.87 3.94
C ILE A 46 2.29 14.22 4.48
N GLY A 47 2.41 13.21 5.35
CA GLY A 47 1.29 12.57 6.04
C GLY A 47 0.61 11.45 5.25
N ILE A 48 1.24 10.92 4.20
CA ILE A 48 0.72 9.80 3.43
C ILE A 48 1.41 8.51 3.89
N TYR A 49 0.63 7.60 4.46
CA TYR A 49 1.05 6.23 4.74
C TYR A 49 0.54 5.29 3.66
N ILE A 50 1.36 4.36 3.18
CA ILE A 50 0.99 3.37 2.16
C ILE A 50 1.03 1.99 2.80
N THR A 51 0.03 1.14 2.55
CA THR A 51 0.07 -0.25 2.98
C THR A 51 -0.58 -1.15 1.95
N ASN A 52 -0.44 -2.46 2.12
CA ASN A 52 -1.01 -3.50 1.28
C ASN A 52 -2.17 -4.19 2.00
N ALA A 53 -3.29 -4.39 1.32
CA ALA A 53 -4.45 -5.11 1.84
C ALA A 53 -4.14 -6.59 2.06
N VAL A 54 -3.40 -7.21 1.14
CA VAL A 54 -2.93 -8.58 1.26
C VAL A 54 -1.45 -8.58 1.69
N LYS A 55 -1.18 -9.13 2.88
CA LYS A 55 0.14 -9.12 3.54
C LYS A 55 1.08 -10.22 3.06
N THR A 56 0.58 -11.14 2.23
CA THR A 56 1.36 -12.25 1.67
C THR A 56 1.47 -12.11 0.15
N PRO A 57 2.63 -12.40 -0.46
CA PRO A 57 2.76 -12.34 -1.91
C PRO A 57 1.72 -13.21 -2.61
N LYS A 58 1.19 -12.71 -3.74
CA LYS A 58 0.36 -13.53 -4.62
C LYS A 58 1.20 -14.68 -5.19
N LYS A 59 0.63 -15.88 -5.21
CA LYS A 59 1.25 -17.06 -5.83
C LYS A 59 0.91 -17.17 -7.33
N GLU A 60 -0.22 -16.62 -7.73
CA GLU A 60 -0.77 -16.66 -9.08
C GLU A 60 -1.28 -15.26 -9.51
N TYR A 61 -1.91 -15.18 -10.68
CA TYR A 61 -2.41 -13.91 -11.22
C TYR A 61 -3.57 -13.32 -10.40
N THR A 62 -4.34 -14.16 -9.71
CA THR A 62 -5.48 -13.78 -8.89
C THR A 62 -5.16 -13.89 -7.40
N ILE A 63 -5.72 -12.96 -6.62
CA ILE A 63 -5.69 -13.02 -5.16
C ILE A 63 -6.80 -13.94 -4.68
N ASP A 64 -6.43 -14.96 -3.91
CA ASP A 64 -7.41 -15.85 -3.29
C ASP A 64 -8.12 -15.16 -2.11
N LYS A 65 -9.40 -15.49 -1.91
CA LYS A 65 -10.21 -14.94 -0.82
C LYS A 65 -9.63 -15.24 0.56
N SER A 66 -8.97 -16.39 0.73
CA SER A 66 -8.32 -16.75 2.00
C SER A 66 -7.14 -15.82 2.32
N SER A 67 -6.37 -15.40 1.31
CA SER A 67 -5.26 -14.45 1.50
C SER A 67 -5.76 -13.09 2.00
N ILE A 68 -6.91 -12.61 1.50
CA ILE A 68 -7.55 -11.39 1.99
C ILE A 68 -8.01 -11.59 3.44
N LYS A 69 -8.76 -12.67 3.72
CA LYS A 69 -9.29 -12.95 5.05
C LYS A 69 -8.19 -13.08 6.11
N ASN A 70 -7.08 -13.73 5.75
CA ASN A 70 -5.93 -13.89 6.64
C ASN A 70 -5.17 -12.59 6.86
N SER A 71 -5.21 -11.67 5.88
CA SER A 71 -4.52 -10.37 5.95
C SER A 71 -5.33 -9.31 6.68
N LEU A 72 -6.66 -9.43 6.70
CA LEU A 72 -7.56 -8.41 7.23
C LEU A 72 -7.28 -8.03 8.70
N PRO A 73 -7.07 -8.97 9.65
CA PRO A 73 -6.76 -8.61 11.03
C PRO A 73 -5.48 -7.76 11.16
N TYR A 74 -4.46 -8.06 10.35
CA TYR A 74 -3.22 -7.29 10.34
C TYR A 74 -3.40 -5.89 9.74
N LEU A 75 -4.23 -5.77 8.71
CA LEU A 75 -4.58 -4.47 8.13
C LEU A 75 -5.38 -3.62 9.13
N GLU A 76 -6.34 -4.22 9.84
CA GLU A 76 -7.12 -3.56 10.88
C GLU A 76 -6.22 -3.05 12.02
N GLU A 77 -5.31 -3.91 12.51
CA GLU A 77 -4.36 -3.54 13.56
C GLU A 77 -3.44 -2.39 13.11
N GLU A 78 -2.88 -2.46 11.91
CA GLU A 78 -2.02 -1.42 11.35
C GLU A 78 -2.76 -0.08 11.20
N ILE A 79 -4.00 -0.10 10.68
CA ILE A 79 -4.84 1.10 10.57
C ILE A 79 -5.15 1.66 11.96
N SER A 80 -5.35 0.82 12.98
CA SER A 80 -5.64 1.27 14.34
C SER A 80 -4.51 2.08 14.98
N LEU A 81 -3.26 1.88 14.53
CA LEU A 81 -2.10 2.65 14.98
C LEU A 81 -2.12 4.10 14.46
N LEU A 82 -2.85 4.38 13.38
CA LEU A 82 -2.93 5.68 12.72
C LEU A 82 -4.06 6.53 13.32
N LYS A 83 -3.71 7.34 14.32
CA LYS A 83 -4.69 8.10 15.14
C LYS A 83 -5.41 9.26 14.44
N ASN A 84 -4.95 9.69 13.26
CA ASN A 84 -5.46 10.89 12.59
C ASN A 84 -5.74 10.68 11.09
N ILE A 85 -6.26 9.50 10.73
CA ILE A 85 -6.66 9.23 9.35
C ILE A 85 -7.81 10.19 8.98
N LYS A 86 -7.61 10.97 7.90
CA LYS A 86 -8.67 11.79 7.29
C LYS A 86 -9.28 11.13 6.06
N VAL A 87 -8.47 10.41 5.30
CA VAL A 87 -8.87 9.80 4.02
C VAL A 87 -8.21 8.44 3.89
N ILE A 88 -9.01 7.43 3.50
CA ILE A 88 -8.51 6.14 3.04
C ILE A 88 -8.70 6.06 1.53
N MET A 89 -7.59 6.00 0.82
CA MET A 89 -7.54 5.87 -0.63
C MET A 89 -7.22 4.41 -0.98
N LEU A 90 -8.14 3.74 -1.67
CA LEU A 90 -7.98 2.36 -2.13
C LEU A 90 -7.36 2.36 -3.54
N MET A 91 -6.29 1.60 -3.71
CA MET A 91 -5.51 1.50 -4.94
C MET A 91 -5.51 0.06 -5.45
N GLY A 92 -5.80 -0.11 -6.73
CA GLY A 92 -5.87 -1.43 -7.38
C GLY A 92 -7.29 -1.99 -7.48
N MET A 93 -7.38 -3.29 -7.84
CA MET A 93 -8.64 -3.94 -8.22
C MET A 93 -9.36 -4.67 -7.07
N LEU A 94 -8.99 -4.43 -5.80
CA LEU A 94 -9.69 -5.03 -4.67
C LEU A 94 -11.05 -4.37 -4.43
N PRO A 95 -12.17 -5.11 -4.52
CA PRO A 95 -13.48 -4.54 -4.29
C PRO A 95 -13.65 -4.10 -2.83
N LYS A 96 -14.19 -2.89 -2.62
CA LYS A 96 -14.46 -2.29 -1.29
C LYS A 96 -15.10 -3.27 -0.29
N LYS A 97 -16.04 -4.10 -0.74
CA LYS A 97 -16.78 -5.10 0.07
C LYS A 97 -15.92 -6.16 0.76
N HIS A 98 -14.62 -6.23 0.46
CA HIS A 98 -13.69 -7.18 1.08
C HIS A 98 -12.74 -6.51 2.08
N LEU A 99 -12.79 -5.19 2.23
CA LEU A 99 -11.90 -4.40 3.10
C LEU A 99 -12.66 -3.61 4.18
N ILE A 100 -13.94 -3.35 3.95
CA ILE A 100 -14.86 -2.61 4.83
C ILE A 100 -16.14 -3.42 4.94
#